data_AF-A0A2V8FRX5-F1
#
_entry.id   AF-A0A2V8FRX5-F1
#
_cell.length_a   1.000
_cell.length_b   1.000
_cell.length_c   1.000
_cell.angle_alpha   90.00
_cell.angle_beta   90.00
_cell.angle_gamma   90.00
#
_symmetry.space_group_name_H-M   'P 1'
#
loop_
_entity.id
_entity.type
_entity.pdbx_description
1 polymer ?
#
loop_
_entity_poly.entity_id
_entity_poly.type
_entity_poly.pdbx_seq_one_letter_code
_entity_poly.pdbx_strand_id
1 'polypeptide(L)' 'GPISTDHPLEQRSVPSYREIIDLSPQNDSRFLDAIGESGHPLSNHYDDFLQDWRAVRYRPMRMERGAIEQGALGHLRLKP' A
#
# COMPACT_ATOMS: atom_id res chain seq x y z
N GLY A 1 10.28 9.91 30.40
CA GLY A 1 9.56 9.87 29.11
C GLY A 1 9.27 8.42 28.77
N PRO A 2 8.22 8.10 28.00
CA PRO A 2 7.66 6.74 27.93
C PRO A 2 8.39 5.89 26.88
N ILE A 3 9.70 5.67 27.03
CA ILE A 3 10.43 4.71 26.19
C ILE A 3 10.97 3.62 27.11
N SER A 4 10.44 2.40 26.94
CA SER A 4 10.88 1.21 27.66
C SER A 4 12.28 0.82 27.19
N THR A 5 13.22 0.66 28.11
CA THR A 5 14.60 0.23 27.82
C THR A 5 14.71 -1.27 27.59
N ASP A 6 13.70 -2.04 28.01
CA ASP A 6 13.68 -3.51 27.89
C ASP A 6 13.26 -3.96 26.47
N HIS A 7 12.55 -3.08 25.74
CA HIS A 7 12.07 -3.32 24.38
C HIS A 7 12.41 -2.16 23.43
N PRO A 8 13.71 -1.85 23.25
CA PRO A 8 14.13 -0.63 22.57
C PRO A 8 13.77 -0.56 21.08
N LEU A 9 13.38 -1.70 20.47
CA LEU A 9 13.00 -1.81 19.06
C LEU A 9 11.50 -2.08 18.84
N GLU A 10 10.70 -2.12 19.90
CA GLU A 10 9.26 -2.36 19.78
C GLU A 10 8.57 -1.14 19.14
N GLN A 11 7.97 -1.35 17.97
CA GLN A 11 7.15 -0.34 17.30
C GLN A 11 5.67 -0.66 17.51
N ARG A 12 4.97 0.20 18.25
CA ARG A 12 3.50 0.10 18.43
C ARG A 12 2.72 0.90 17.39
N SER A 13 3.38 1.88 16.79
CA SER A 13 2.80 2.75 15.78
C SER A 13 3.84 2.98 14.69
N VAL A 14 3.40 2.86 13.45
CA VAL A 14 4.21 3.14 12.25
C VAL A 14 3.32 3.86 11.23
N PRO A 15 3.90 4.54 10.23
CA PRO A 15 3.10 5.04 9.12
C PRO A 15 2.50 3.87 8.34
N SER A 16 1.18 3.69 8.40
CA SER A 16 0.50 2.66 7.59
C SER A 16 0.57 3.07 6.12
N TYR A 17 -0.27 4.02 5.76
CA TYR A 17 -0.40 4.54 4.41
C TYR A 17 0.50 5.76 4.18
N ARG A 18 1.16 5.79 3.03
CA ARG A 18 2.00 6.91 2.54
C ARG A 18 1.60 7.25 1.12
N GLU A 19 1.51 8.54 0.80
CA GLU A 19 1.08 9.00 -0.52
C GLU A 19 1.85 10.23 -0.99
N ILE A 20 2.12 10.29 -2.28
CA ILE A 20 2.64 11.44 -3.02
C ILE A 20 1.61 11.76 -4.10
N ILE A 21 1.07 12.96 -4.08
CA ILE A 21 0.06 13.42 -5.04
C ILE A 21 0.74 14.33 -6.06
N ASP A 22 0.73 13.94 -7.33
CA ASP A 22 1.15 14.76 -8.46
C ASP A 22 -0.07 15.45 -9.08
N LEU A 23 -0.14 16.77 -8.96
CA LEU A 23 -1.23 17.59 -9.48
C LEU A 23 -1.01 18.02 -10.94
N SER A 24 0.07 17.55 -11.58
CA SER A 24 0.31 17.79 -13.00
C SER A 24 -0.67 16.99 -13.88
N PRO A 25 -0.84 17.37 -15.16
CA PRO A 25 -1.63 16.58 -16.11
C PRO A 25 -1.13 15.14 -16.30
N GLN A 26 0.14 14.86 -15.99
CA GLN A 26 0.70 13.50 -16.08
C GLN A 26 0.19 12.58 -14.96
N ASN A 27 -0.15 13.16 -13.79
CA ASN A 27 -0.65 12.44 -12.62
C ASN A 27 0.22 11.22 -12.24
N ASP A 28 1.53 11.41 -12.06
CA ASP A 28 2.45 10.38 -11.56
C ASP A 28 2.35 10.24 -10.03
N SER A 29 1.12 10.14 -9.52
CA SER A 29 0.83 9.97 -8.09
C SER A 29 1.24 8.57 -7.64
N ARG A 30 1.70 8.44 -6.39
CA ARG A 30 2.27 7.20 -5.85
C ARG A 30 1.79 6.95 -4.45
N PHE A 31 1.59 5.69 -4.10
CA PHE A 31 1.13 5.30 -2.78
C PHE A 31 1.81 4.03 -2.28
N LEU A 32 1.67 3.77 -0.99
CA LEU A 32 1.98 2.47 -0.41
C LEU A 32 1.31 2.32 0.95
N ASP A 33 0.70 1.16 1.22
CA ASP A 33 0.37 0.71 2.57
C ASP A 33 1.51 -0.13 3.18
N ALA A 34 1.48 -0.35 4.50
CA ALA A 34 2.60 -0.92 5.23
C ALA A 34 2.83 -2.41 5.03
N ILE A 35 1.76 -3.20 4.90
CA ILE A 35 1.85 -4.67 4.93
C ILE A 35 1.34 -5.23 3.61
N GLY A 36 0.04 -5.11 3.36
CA GLY A 36 -0.64 -5.52 2.14
C GLY A 36 -2.11 -5.12 2.21
N GLU A 37 -2.83 -5.25 1.09
CA GLU A 37 -4.23 -4.80 0.96
C GLU A 37 -5.24 -5.74 1.63
N SER A 38 -4.81 -6.91 2.09
CA SER A 38 -5.69 -7.93 2.66
C SER A 38 -5.42 -8.16 4.14
N GLY A 39 -6.48 -8.16 4.96
CA GLY A 39 -6.40 -8.59 6.36
C GLY A 39 -6.42 -10.12 6.55
N HIS A 40 -6.53 -10.92 5.49
CA HIS A 40 -6.65 -12.38 5.58
C HIS A 40 -5.26 -13.05 5.51
N PRO A 41 -4.82 -13.82 6.53
CA PRO A 41 -3.45 -14.37 6.57
C PRO A 41 -3.08 -15.33 5.44
N LEU A 42 -4.06 -15.93 4.76
CA LEU A 42 -3.83 -16.83 3.63
C LEU A 42 -3.89 -16.11 2.27
N SER A 43 -4.10 -14.79 2.25
CA SER A 43 -4.11 -14.01 1.02
C SER A 43 -2.69 -13.76 0.53
N ASN A 44 -2.49 -13.86 -0.78
CA ASN A 44 -1.23 -13.41 -1.42
C ASN A 44 -1.02 -11.89 -1.29
N HIS A 45 -2.05 -11.14 -0.88
CA HIS A 45 -1.98 -9.70 -0.64
C HIS A 45 -1.96 -9.34 0.86
N TYR A 46 -1.59 -10.29 1.72
CA TYR A 46 -1.47 -10.05 3.15
C TYR A 46 -0.24 -9.19 3.48
N ASP A 47 0.92 -9.49 2.88
CA ASP A 47 2.21 -8.86 3.17
C ASP A 47 3.05 -8.49 1.94
N ASP A 48 2.43 -8.48 0.76
CA ASP A 48 3.11 -8.26 -0.52
C ASP A 48 3.65 -6.83 -0.71
N PHE A 49 3.28 -5.87 0.16
CA PHE A 49 3.80 -4.50 0.14
C PHE A 49 4.92 -4.28 1.17
N LEU A 50 5.07 -5.18 2.15
CA LEU A 50 5.98 -5.02 3.28
C LEU A 50 7.44 -4.76 2.88
N GLN A 51 7.92 -5.44 1.83
CA GLN A 51 9.28 -5.26 1.33
C GLN A 51 9.51 -3.86 0.75
N ASP A 52 8.52 -3.32 0.04
CA ASP A 52 8.61 -1.97 -0.52
C ASP A 52 8.50 -0.92 0.58
N TRP A 53 7.65 -1.14 1.57
CA TRP A 53 7.43 -0.20 2.67
C TRP A 53 8.69 -0.03 3.52
N ARG A 54 9.37 -1.15 3.83
CA ARG A 54 10.66 -1.18 4.53
C ARG A 54 11.77 -0.48 3.75
N ALA A 55 11.69 -0.50 2.42
CA ALA A 55 12.67 0.12 1.53
C ALA A 55 12.28 1.55 1.09
N VAL A 56 11.17 2.09 1.58
CA VAL A 56 10.63 3.41 1.18
C VAL A 56 10.41 3.49 -0.35
N ARG A 57 10.02 2.37 -0.97
CA ARG A 57 9.64 2.32 -2.38
C ARG A 57 8.13 2.47 -2.48
N TYR A 58 7.67 3.27 -3.44
CA TYR A 58 6.25 3.52 -3.67
C TYR A 58 5.76 2.80 -4.93
N ARG A 59 4.46 2.48 -4.96
CA ARG A 59 3.79 1.92 -6.12
C ARG A 59 2.99 3.00 -6.87
N PRO A 60 2.87 2.92 -8.20
CA PRO A 60 2.08 3.87 -8.97
C PRO A 60 0.60 3.82 -8.57
N MET A 61 -0.03 4.99 -8.39
CA MET A 61 -1.46 5.10 -8.19
C MET A 61 -2.15 5.31 -9.55
N ARG A 62 -2.75 4.24 -10.07
CA ARG A 62 -3.37 4.27 -11.39
C ARG A 62 -4.77 4.86 -11.31
N MET A 63 -5.01 5.94 -12.06
CA MET A 63 -6.32 6.58 -12.17
C MET A 63 -6.91 6.48 -13.59
N GLU A 64 -6.09 6.16 -14.59
CA GLU A 64 -6.53 5.97 -15.97
C GLU A 64 -7.16 4.58 -16.14
N ARG A 65 -8.38 4.56 -16.68
CA ARG A 65 -9.21 3.34 -16.75
C ARG A 65 -8.55 2.24 -17.56
N GLY A 66 -8.00 2.56 -18.73
CA GLY A 66 -7.34 1.58 -19.60
C GLY A 66 -6.18 0.87 -18.89
N ALA A 67 -5.34 1.62 -18.18
CA ALA A 67 -4.21 1.10 -17.40
C ALA A 67 -4.66 0.25 -16.21
N ILE A 68 -5.78 0.62 -15.55
CA ILE A 68 -6.38 -0.18 -14.49
C ILE A 68 -6.88 -1.51 -15.05
N GLU A 69 -7.65 -1.47 -16.14
CA GLU A 69 -8.27 -2.65 -16.76
C GLU A 69 -7.21 -3.60 -17.35
N GLN A 70 -6.15 -3.08 -17.97
CA GLN A 70 -5.02 -3.88 -18.47
C GLN A 70 -4.25 -4.59 -17.36
N GLY A 71 -4.14 -3.98 -16.19
CA GLY A 71 -3.42 -4.52 -15.03
C GLY A 71 -4.31 -5.28 -14.03
N ALA A 72 -5.60 -5.47 -14.33
CA ALA A 72 -6.53 -6.06 -13.39
C ALA A 72 -6.26 -7.55 -13.19
N LEU A 73 -6.30 -8.02 -11.94
CA LEU A 73 -6.26 -9.46 -11.61
C LEU A 73 -7.54 -10.18 -12.05
N GLY A 74 -8.66 -9.45 -12.14
CA GLY A 74 -9.95 -9.97 -12.58
C GLY A 74 -11.04 -8.91 -12.56
N HIS A 75 -12.19 -9.23 -13.15
CA HIS A 75 -13.37 -8.36 -13.17
C HIS A 75 -14.53 -9.03 -12.44
N LEU A 76 -15.09 -8.34 -11.45
CA LEU A 76 -16.29 -8.76 -10.74
C LEU A 76 -17.43 -7.79 -11.05
N ARG A 77 -18.55 -8.33 -11.56
CA ARG A 77 -19.79 -7.56 -11.73
C ARG A 77 -20.79 -7.97 -10.67
N LEU A 78 -21.03 -7.08 -9.72
CA LEU A 78 -22.11 -7.23 -8.75
C LEU A 78 -23.44 -6.88 -9.43
N LYS A 79 -24.44 -7.75 -9.25
CA LYS A 79 -25.82 -7.53 -9.67
C LYS A 79 -26.69 -7.55 -8.42
N PRO A 80 -27.85 -6.87 -8.43
CA PRO A 80 -28.84 -7.01 -7.38
C PRO A 80 -29.23 -8.47 -7.14
#